data_AF-A0A0Q7J6K6-F1
#
_entry.id   AF-A0A0Q7J6K6-F1
#
_cell.length_a   1.000
_cell.length_b   1.000
_cell.length_c   1.000
_cell.angle_alpha   90.00
_cell.angle_beta   90.00
_cell.angle_gamma   90.00
#
_symmetry.space_group_name_H-M   'P 1'
#
loop_
_entity.id
_entity.type
_entity.pdbx_description
1 polymer ?
#
loop_
_entity_poly.entity_id
_entity_poly.type
_entity_poly.pdbx_seq_one_letter_code
_entity_poly.pdbx_strand_id
1 'polypeptide(L)'
;MNKIPVSGFVFHSNDSLSDHSHGLYITSWDGRPYLHRHMFSGITSLNDGHVHEYVGITEPAPTGVPHFHRYHTVTSMNDGHTHSIEGTTGPAIDLPTGGHVHYFEGFTTINGMHPHTHHYKGTTGNEVG
;
A
#
# COMPACT_ATOMS: atom_id res chain seq x y z
N MET A 1 13.10 -23.80 -26.65
CA MET A 1 12.29 -22.91 -25.81
C MET A 1 12.64 -23.21 -24.36
N ASN A 2 13.14 -22.23 -23.61
CA ASN A 2 13.35 -22.38 -22.18
C ASN A 2 12.00 -22.25 -21.47
N LYS A 3 11.67 -23.21 -20.60
CA LYS A 3 10.47 -23.14 -19.76
C LYS A 3 10.77 -22.22 -18.58
N ILE A 4 9.97 -21.20 -18.37
CA ILE A 4 10.04 -20.33 -17.19
C ILE A 4 9.08 -20.91 -16.15
N PRO A 5 9.56 -21.43 -15.01
CA PRO A 5 8.67 -21.92 -13.97
C PRO A 5 7.91 -20.76 -13.34
N VAL A 6 6.61 -20.95 -13.12
CA VAL A 6 5.72 -19.98 -12.48
C VAL A 6 5.11 -20.67 -11.27
N SER A 7 5.16 -20.02 -10.11
CA SER A 7 4.44 -20.49 -8.91
C SER A 7 3.26 -19.56 -8.62
N GLY A 8 2.20 -20.11 -8.05
CA GLY A 8 0.99 -19.36 -7.81
C GLY A 8 -0.11 -20.20 -7.16
N PHE A 9 -1.25 -19.57 -6.92
CA PHE A 9 -2.46 -20.20 -6.41
C PHE A 9 -3.61 -19.99 -7.40
N VAL A 10 -4.45 -21.01 -7.55
CA VAL A 10 -5.70 -20.90 -8.31
C VAL A 10 -6.82 -20.76 -7.30
N PHE A 11 -7.53 -19.63 -7.34
CA PHE A 11 -8.71 -19.39 -6.52
C PHE A 11 -9.99 -19.67 -7.32
N HIS A 12 -10.98 -20.24 -6.65
CA HIS A 12 -12.29 -20.54 -7.22
C HIS A 12 -13.38 -19.88 -6.37
N SER A 13 -14.15 -18.96 -6.97
CA SER A 13 -15.40 -18.49 -6.39
C SER A 13 -16.54 -19.40 -6.87
N ASN A 14 -17.31 -19.96 -5.95
CA ASN A 14 -18.46 -20.83 -6.22
C ASN A 14 -19.67 -20.02 -6.76
N ASP A 15 -19.53 -19.35 -7.90
CA ASP A 15 -20.67 -18.73 -8.57
C ASP A 15 -21.34 -19.77 -9.48
N SER A 16 -22.59 -20.11 -9.15
CA SER A 16 -23.32 -21.27 -9.68
C SER A 16 -23.91 -21.06 -11.08
N LEU A 17 -23.26 -20.26 -11.92
CA LEU A 17 -23.70 -20.00 -13.29
C LEU A 17 -22.77 -20.70 -14.27
N SER A 18 -23.33 -21.16 -15.38
CA SER A 18 -22.70 -22.04 -16.39
C SER A 18 -21.41 -21.49 -17.06
N ASP A 19 -20.98 -20.27 -16.71
CA ASP A 19 -19.68 -19.70 -17.08
C ASP A 19 -18.82 -19.60 -15.83
N HIS A 20 -17.81 -20.46 -15.73
CA HIS A 20 -16.92 -20.56 -14.57
C HIS A 20 -15.55 -19.99 -14.92
N SER A 21 -15.02 -19.14 -14.05
CA SER A 21 -13.66 -18.62 -14.17
C SER A 21 -12.86 -18.92 -12.91
N HIS A 22 -11.55 -19.02 -13.07
CA HIS A 22 -10.61 -19.14 -11.97
C HIS A 22 -9.66 -17.95 -11.98
N GLY A 23 -9.43 -17.36 -10.81
CA GLY A 23 -8.37 -16.37 -10.64
C GLY A 23 -7.03 -17.09 -10.46
N LEU A 24 -6.04 -16.79 -11.31
CA LEU A 24 -4.66 -17.24 -11.12
C LEU A 24 -3.84 -16.13 -10.48
N TYR A 25 -3.33 -16.38 -9.28
CA TYR A 25 -2.41 -15.49 -8.56
C TYR A 25 -0.99 -15.99 -8.75
N ILE A 26 -0.14 -15.22 -9.41
CA ILE A 26 1.26 -15.58 -9.64
C ILE A 26 2.12 -15.01 -8.52
N THR A 27 2.84 -15.87 -7.80
CA THR A 27 3.74 -15.48 -6.71
C THR A 27 5.20 -15.41 -7.14
N SER A 28 5.60 -16.12 -8.19
CA SER A 28 6.98 -16.07 -8.68
C SER A 28 7.11 -16.35 -10.17
N TRP A 29 8.17 -15.78 -10.75
CA TRP A 29 8.64 -16.03 -12.11
C TRP A 29 10.10 -16.50 -12.04
N ASP A 30 10.39 -17.66 -12.60
CA ASP A 30 11.72 -18.28 -12.56
C ASP A 30 12.28 -18.43 -11.13
N GLY A 31 11.40 -18.74 -10.17
CA GLY A 31 11.75 -18.82 -8.75
C GLY A 31 12.00 -17.47 -8.06
N ARG A 32 11.82 -16.34 -8.75
CA ARG A 32 11.92 -14.99 -8.16
C ARG A 32 10.54 -14.46 -7.81
N PRO A 33 10.31 -13.98 -6.57
CA PRO A 33 9.03 -13.40 -6.22
C PRO A 33 8.73 -12.18 -7.09
N TYR A 34 7.47 -12.04 -7.49
CA TYR A 34 7.00 -10.82 -8.16
C TYR A 34 7.06 -9.64 -7.17
N LEU A 35 7.30 -8.43 -7.66
CA LEU A 35 7.29 -7.23 -6.83
C LEU A 35 6.03 -6.43 -7.13
N HIS A 36 5.31 -6.01 -6.09
CA HIS A 36 4.14 -5.15 -6.21
C HIS A 36 4.29 -3.91 -5.32
N ARG A 37 3.38 -2.96 -5.50
CA ARG A 37 3.28 -1.71 -4.72
C ARG A 37 1.83 -1.51 -4.30
N HIS A 38 1.58 -0.54 -3.41
CA HIS A 38 0.24 -0.10 -3.07
C HIS A 38 0.14 1.41 -3.15
N MET A 39 -0.98 1.91 -3.67
CA MET A 39 -1.34 3.32 -3.50
C MET A 39 -1.82 3.58 -2.08
N PHE A 40 -1.57 4.78 -1.56
CA PHE A 40 -2.13 5.23 -0.29
C PHE A 40 -2.46 6.72 -0.35
N SER A 41 -3.44 7.14 0.44
CA SER A 41 -3.81 8.55 0.58
C SER A 41 -4.51 8.78 1.91
N GLY A 42 -4.67 10.03 2.31
CA GLY A 42 -5.39 10.39 3.51
C GLY A 42 -5.30 11.86 3.84
N ILE A 43 -5.77 12.18 5.04
CA ILE A 43 -5.76 13.52 5.64
C ILE A 43 -5.17 13.39 7.03
N THR A 44 -4.27 14.30 7.40
CA THR A 44 -3.65 14.32 8.72
C THR A 44 -4.61 14.80 9.82
N SER A 45 -4.24 14.62 11.08
CA SER A 45 -4.98 15.19 12.21
C SER A 45 -4.99 16.72 12.18
N LEU A 46 -6.01 17.34 12.78
CA LEU A 46 -6.07 18.79 12.96
C LEU A 46 -5.06 19.23 14.03
N ASN A 47 -4.01 19.92 13.62
CA ASN A 47 -2.98 20.48 14.50
C ASN A 47 -2.69 21.91 14.07
N ASP A 48 -2.44 22.78 15.04
CA ASP A 48 -2.22 24.22 14.80
C ASP A 48 -3.27 24.87 13.87
N GLY A 49 -4.53 24.45 14.01
CA GLY A 49 -5.66 25.00 13.27
C GLY A 49 -5.84 24.51 11.83
N HIS A 50 -5.01 23.59 11.31
CA HIS A 50 -5.17 23.05 9.96
C HIS A 50 -4.81 21.55 9.83
N VAL A 51 -5.11 21.01 8.65
CA VAL A 51 -4.81 19.63 8.25
C VAL A 51 -4.05 19.67 6.93
N HIS A 52 -3.44 18.55 6.54
CA HIS A 52 -2.91 18.36 5.21
C HIS A 52 -3.42 17.06 4.58
N GLU A 53 -3.60 17.06 3.27
CA GLU A 53 -3.83 15.87 2.48
C GLU A 53 -2.51 15.23 2.05
N TYR A 54 -2.52 13.94 1.76
CA TYR A 54 -1.37 13.25 1.17
C TYR A 54 -1.82 12.13 0.24
N VAL A 55 -0.98 11.85 -0.75
CA VAL A 55 -1.11 10.71 -1.66
C VAL A 55 0.29 10.16 -1.95
N GLY A 56 0.41 8.85 -2.13
CA GLY A 56 1.68 8.23 -2.47
C GLY A 56 1.52 6.81 -2.99
N ILE A 57 2.65 6.24 -3.36
CA ILE A 57 2.80 4.83 -3.69
C ILE A 57 3.93 4.26 -2.85
N THR A 58 3.75 3.04 -2.36
CA THR A 58 4.78 2.38 -1.58
C THR A 58 5.98 1.94 -2.42
N GLU A 59 7.13 1.73 -1.77
CA GLU A 59 8.28 1.06 -2.39
C GLU A 59 7.93 -0.41 -2.73
N PRO A 60 8.52 -1.00 -3.79
CA PRO A 60 8.23 -2.38 -4.17
C PRO A 60 8.60 -3.40 -3.09
N ALA A 61 7.77 -4.42 -2.89
CA ALA A 61 8.03 -5.55 -1.98
C ALA A 61 7.58 -6.87 -2.63
N PRO A 62 8.13 -8.03 -2.19
CA PRO A 62 7.84 -9.32 -2.80
C PRO A 62 6.43 -9.84 -2.48
N THR A 63 5.70 -10.29 -3.50
CA THR A 63 4.41 -10.99 -3.41
C THR A 63 4.59 -12.42 -2.87
N GLY A 64 3.54 -12.95 -2.23
CA GLY A 64 3.45 -14.38 -1.87
C GLY A 64 4.21 -14.80 -0.61
N VAL A 65 4.86 -13.86 0.07
CA VAL A 65 5.44 -14.05 1.41
C VAL A 65 4.92 -12.95 2.34
N PRO A 66 4.91 -13.14 3.67
CA PRO A 66 4.72 -12.03 4.59
C PRO A 66 5.75 -10.92 4.30
N HIS A 67 5.28 -9.73 3.99
CA HIS A 67 6.12 -8.60 3.64
C HIS A 67 5.53 -7.29 4.18
N PHE A 68 6.35 -6.25 4.08
CA PHE A 68 6.02 -4.88 4.46
C PHE A 68 6.52 -3.97 3.36
N HIS A 69 5.90 -2.81 3.23
CA HIS A 69 6.37 -1.79 2.31
C HIS A 69 6.93 -0.59 3.05
N ARG A 70 8.06 -0.08 2.59
CA ARG A 70 8.50 1.27 2.93
C ARG A 70 7.66 2.28 2.13
N TYR A 71 7.46 3.46 2.68
CA TYR A 71 6.77 4.54 2.00
C TYR A 71 7.37 5.89 2.36
N HIS A 72 7.26 6.83 1.43
CA HIS A 72 7.59 8.23 1.62
C HIS A 72 6.66 9.10 0.76
N THR A 73 6.15 10.19 1.30
CA THR A 73 5.45 11.23 0.54
C THR A 73 5.54 12.60 1.23
N VAL A 74 5.12 13.65 0.53
CA VAL A 74 5.01 15.01 1.06
C VAL A 74 3.54 15.41 1.04
N THR A 75 3.09 16.06 2.10
CA THR A 75 1.71 16.52 2.22
C THR A 75 1.41 17.71 1.30
N SER A 76 0.14 18.04 1.13
CA SER A 76 -0.29 19.27 0.48
C SER A 76 0.26 20.51 1.19
N MET A 77 0.37 21.62 0.46
CA MET A 77 0.81 22.89 1.02
C MET A 77 -0.38 23.64 1.62
N ASN A 78 -0.53 23.53 2.93
CA ASN A 78 -1.60 24.18 3.68
C ASN A 78 -0.95 25.12 4.70
N ASP A 79 -1.57 26.28 4.93
CA ASP A 79 -1.03 27.34 5.79
C ASP A 79 0.46 27.66 5.54
N GLY A 80 0.85 27.71 4.26
CA GLY A 80 2.18 28.13 3.83
C GLY A 80 3.31 27.10 4.02
N HIS A 81 3.03 25.85 4.39
CA HIS A 81 4.06 24.82 4.50
C HIS A 81 3.55 23.40 4.19
N THR A 82 4.48 22.46 4.11
CA THR A 82 4.24 21.03 3.88
C THR A 82 4.94 20.23 4.97
N HIS A 83 4.58 18.96 5.12
CA HIS A 83 5.35 18.00 5.92
C HIS A 83 5.75 16.77 5.10
N SER A 84 6.82 16.11 5.52
CA SER A 84 7.17 14.78 5.00
C SER A 84 6.55 13.69 5.86
N ILE A 85 6.11 12.63 5.19
CA ILE A 85 5.59 11.38 5.76
C ILE A 85 6.52 10.26 5.31
N GLU A 86 7.03 9.46 6.23
CA GLU A 86 7.82 8.27 5.93
C GLU A 86 7.60 7.16 6.96
N GLY A 87 7.74 5.91 6.53
CA GLY A 87 7.62 4.78 7.42
C GLY A 87 7.64 3.43 6.70
N THR A 88 7.26 2.41 7.45
CA THR A 88 7.04 1.04 6.97
C THR A 88 5.63 0.63 7.34
N THR A 89 4.92 -0.02 6.42
CA THR A 89 3.56 -0.50 6.66
C THR A 89 3.54 -1.64 7.69
N GLY A 90 2.36 -1.97 8.19
CA GLY A 90 2.08 -3.20 8.93
C GLY A 90 2.04 -4.44 8.02
N PRO A 91 1.75 -5.62 8.60
CA PRO A 91 1.70 -6.88 7.84
C PRO A 91 0.58 -6.85 6.80
N ALA A 92 0.70 -7.71 5.78
CA ALA A 92 -0.32 -7.90 4.77
C ALA A 92 -1.64 -8.39 5.40
N ILE A 93 -2.76 -7.81 4.97
CA ILE A 93 -4.12 -8.19 5.33
C ILE A 93 -4.84 -8.61 4.06
N ASP A 94 -5.11 -9.91 3.93
CA ASP A 94 -5.72 -10.50 2.74
C ASP A 94 -7.18 -10.01 2.57
N LEU A 95 -7.55 -9.70 1.33
CA LEU A 95 -8.91 -9.31 0.98
C LEU A 95 -9.74 -10.53 0.52
N PRO A 96 -11.05 -10.60 0.83
CA PRO A 96 -11.91 -11.71 0.38
C PRO A 96 -12.02 -11.83 -1.14
N THR A 97 -11.86 -10.71 -1.86
CA THR A 97 -11.90 -10.64 -3.32
C THR A 97 -10.52 -10.92 -3.96
N GLY A 98 -9.52 -11.23 -3.13
CA GLY A 98 -8.12 -11.42 -3.52
C GLY A 98 -7.30 -10.13 -3.56
N GLY A 99 -5.98 -10.32 -3.58
CA GLY A 99 -4.99 -9.29 -3.22
C GLY A 99 -4.97 -9.02 -1.71
N HIS A 100 -4.26 -7.97 -1.30
CA HIS A 100 -4.11 -7.58 0.10
C HIS A 100 -3.87 -6.08 0.25
N VAL A 101 -3.96 -5.63 1.50
CA VAL A 101 -3.70 -4.24 1.91
C VAL A 101 -2.77 -4.22 3.12
N HIS A 102 -2.22 -3.05 3.44
CA HIS A 102 -1.45 -2.85 4.66
C HIS A 102 -1.95 -1.64 5.45
N TYR A 103 -1.97 -1.75 6.78
CA TYR A 103 -2.17 -0.60 7.66
C TYR A 103 -0.88 0.23 7.78
N PHE A 104 -0.99 1.53 7.98
CA PHE A 104 0.14 2.41 8.28
C PHE A 104 -0.30 3.56 9.19
N GLU A 105 0.63 4.04 10.03
CA GLU A 105 0.43 5.22 10.87
C GLU A 105 1.77 5.84 11.27
N GLY A 106 1.74 7.10 11.70
CA GLY A 106 2.92 7.81 12.16
C GLY A 106 2.68 9.31 12.37
N PHE A 107 3.77 10.04 12.50
CA PHE A 107 3.76 11.50 12.61
C PHE A 107 4.56 12.12 11.48
N THR A 108 4.11 13.27 11.00
CA THR A 108 4.83 14.03 9.99
C THR A 108 6.09 14.66 10.58
N THR A 109 7.00 15.15 9.73
CA THR A 109 8.10 16.03 10.18
C THR A 109 7.56 17.27 10.90
N ILE A 110 8.40 17.94 11.69
CA ILE A 110 8.06 19.23 12.30
C ILE A 110 8.39 20.35 11.30
N ASN A 111 7.41 21.14 10.88
CA ASN A 111 7.57 22.26 9.94
C ASN A 111 6.63 23.42 10.32
N GLY A 112 6.66 24.50 9.52
CA GLY A 112 5.80 25.67 9.69
C GLY A 112 6.46 26.81 10.46
N MET A 113 5.87 28.01 10.38
CA MET A 113 6.32 29.17 11.16
C MET A 113 6.04 28.99 12.65
N HIS A 114 4.90 28.38 12.98
CA HIS A 114 4.63 27.80 14.28
C HIS A 114 4.96 26.31 14.19
N PRO A 115 6.10 25.83 14.72
CA PRO A 115 6.54 24.46 14.47
C PRO A 115 5.57 23.43 15.07
N HIS A 116 5.01 22.56 14.23
CA HIS A 116 4.12 21.48 14.66
C HIS A 116 4.25 20.24 13.77
N THR A 117 3.59 19.16 14.19
CA THR A 117 3.50 17.88 13.49
C THR A 117 2.04 17.42 13.49
N HIS A 118 1.68 16.60 12.52
CA HIS A 118 0.38 15.95 12.48
C HIS A 118 0.52 14.44 12.60
N HIS A 119 -0.45 13.81 13.27
CA HIS A 119 -0.62 12.36 13.21
C HIS A 119 -1.28 11.98 11.88
N TYR A 120 -0.89 10.85 11.31
CA TYR A 120 -1.53 10.26 10.13
C TYR A 120 -1.73 8.76 10.34
N LYS A 121 -2.77 8.20 9.71
CA LYS A 121 -3.01 6.75 9.66
C LYS A 121 -3.90 6.38 8.49
N GLY A 122 -3.82 5.14 8.04
CA GLY A 122 -4.69 4.63 7.00
C GLY A 122 -4.42 3.19 6.64
N THR A 123 -5.13 2.73 5.63
CA THR A 123 -4.92 1.44 4.98
C THR A 123 -4.61 1.71 3.52
N THR A 124 -3.64 1.00 2.95
CA THR A 124 -3.32 1.13 1.53
C THR A 124 -4.48 0.64 0.65
N GLY A 125 -4.47 1.00 -0.62
CA GLY A 125 -5.28 0.34 -1.64
C GLY A 125 -4.78 -1.09 -1.90
N ASN A 126 -5.53 -1.80 -2.76
CA ASN A 126 -5.12 -3.13 -3.21
C ASN A 126 -3.78 -3.06 -3.96
N GLU A 127 -3.10 -4.21 -4.07
CA GLU A 127 -1.82 -4.32 -4.77
C GLU A 127 -1.93 -3.88 -6.24
N VAL A 128 -0.90 -3.20 -6.71
CA VAL A 128 -0.73 -2.78 -8.11
C VAL A 128 0.64 -3.25 -8.62
N GLY A 129 0.64 -3.77 -9.85
CA GLY A 129 1.81 -4.21 -10.60
C GLY A 129 2.38 -3.13 -11.51
#